data_AF-A0ABC8JYV5-F1
#
_entry.id   AF-A0ABC8JYV5-F1
#
_cell.length_a   1.000
_cell.length_b   1.000
_cell.length_c   1.000
_cell.angle_alpha   90.00
_cell.angle_beta   90.00
_cell.angle_gamma   90.00
#
_symmetry.space_group_name_H-M   'P 1'
#
loop_
_entity.id
_entity.type
_entity.pdbx_description
1 polymer ?
#
loop_
_entity_poly.entity_id
_entity_poly.type
_entity_poly.pdbx_seq_one_letter_code
_entity_poly.pdbx_strand_id
1 'polypeptide(L)'
;MEEAGHETVIPGSRQSDLKKSFRDAIRPLLTACSREDFLDIFSKFSVAERNKLYLQYNEVIVNLHQTLESEFDAQCQDFQFGPILDKVEQMVEEQSLDPLFSEKTNVMDVANDLTSAKKSEIQRLTRLLQRAEEQNRQMEARISLLREQPQEVSDTANAIKRLKTGISAYFEGNDKLPPI
;
A
#
# COMPACT_ATOMS: atom_id res chain seq x y z
N MET A 1 9.01 -16.38 -41.09
CA MET A 1 8.09 -15.27 -41.39
C MET A 1 6.95 -15.45 -40.41
N GLU A 2 7.11 -14.85 -39.23
CA GLU A 2 6.12 -14.96 -38.14
C GLU A 2 4.94 -14.05 -38.48
N GLU A 3 3.74 -14.65 -38.53
CA GLU A 3 2.50 -13.89 -38.65
C GLU A 3 2.25 -13.14 -37.35
N ALA A 4 2.15 -11.82 -37.45
CA ALA A 4 1.68 -10.97 -36.36
C ALA A 4 0.20 -11.31 -36.11
N GLY A 5 -0.05 -11.97 -34.98
CA GLY A 5 -1.40 -12.19 -34.46
C GLY A 5 -2.14 -10.86 -34.40
N HIS A 6 -3.20 -10.74 -35.19
CA HIS A 6 -4.18 -9.68 -35.04
C HIS A 6 -4.90 -9.93 -33.72
N GLU A 7 -4.44 -9.30 -32.63
CA GLU A 7 -5.28 -9.06 -31.48
C GLU A 7 -6.49 -8.27 -31.98
N THR A 8 -7.64 -8.92 -31.96
CA THR A 8 -8.93 -8.29 -32.17
C THR A 8 -9.17 -7.40 -30.95
N VAL A 9 -8.68 -6.16 -31.03
CA VAL A 9 -8.93 -5.14 -30.02
C VAL A 9 -10.44 -4.91 -30.00
N ILE A 10 -11.10 -5.43 -28.97
CA ILE A 10 -12.49 -5.13 -28.70
C ILE A 10 -12.54 -3.63 -28.39
N PRO A 11 -13.32 -2.83 -29.14
CA PRO A 11 -13.40 -1.40 -28.92
C PRO A 11 -13.76 -1.08 -27.47
N GLY A 12 -13.03 -0.16 -26.86
CA GLY A 12 -13.30 0.31 -25.51
C GLY A 12 -14.68 0.97 -25.40
N SER A 13 -15.27 0.92 -24.21
CA SER A 13 -16.57 1.55 -23.94
C SER A 13 -16.55 3.06 -24.24
N ARG A 14 -15.41 3.71 -24.01
CA ARG A 14 -15.22 5.16 -24.21
C ARG A 14 -15.45 5.63 -25.64
N GLN A 15 -15.04 4.84 -26.64
CA GLN A 15 -15.28 5.19 -28.04
C GLN A 15 -16.77 5.15 -28.37
N SER A 16 -17.46 4.11 -27.88
CA SER A 16 -18.90 3.94 -28.10
C SER A 16 -19.70 5.05 -27.40
N ASP A 17 -19.27 5.46 -26.21
CA ASP A 17 -19.87 6.54 -25.43
C ASP A 17 -19.68 7.91 -26.08
N LEU A 18 -18.52 8.17 -26.69
CA LEU A 18 -18.28 9.41 -27.45
C LEU A 18 -19.26 9.52 -28.62
N LYS A 19 -19.38 8.47 -29.44
CA LYS A 19 -20.31 8.44 -30.58
C LYS A 19 -21.77 8.58 -30.13
N LYS A 20 -22.14 7.90 -29.05
CA LYS A 20 -23.47 7.99 -28.47
C LYS A 20 -23.77 9.41 -27.98
N SER A 21 -22.85 10.02 -27.25
CA SER A 21 -22.98 11.38 -26.72
C SER A 21 -23.16 12.41 -27.85
N PHE A 22 -22.39 12.27 -28.93
CA PHE A 22 -22.56 13.13 -30.11
C PHE A 22 -23.97 13.01 -30.70
N ARG A 23 -24.45 11.79 -30.96
CA ARG A 23 -25.81 11.55 -31.51
C ARG A 23 -26.91 12.10 -30.61
N ASP A 24 -26.76 11.91 -29.30
CA ASP A 24 -27.72 12.40 -28.32
C ASP A 24 -27.70 13.94 -28.21
N ALA A 25 -26.56 14.58 -28.47
CA ALA A 25 -26.45 16.04 -28.51
C ALA A 25 -27.04 16.67 -29.78
N ILE A 26 -26.83 16.06 -30.96
CA ILE A 26 -27.33 16.63 -32.22
C ILE A 26 -28.83 16.40 -32.43
N ARG A 27 -29.39 15.31 -31.90
CA ARG A 27 -30.81 14.97 -32.07
C ARG A 27 -31.75 16.10 -31.68
N PRO A 28 -31.72 16.65 -30.44
CA PRO A 28 -32.63 17.73 -30.06
C PRO A 28 -32.41 19.00 -30.89
N LEU A 29 -31.20 19.28 -31.36
CA LEU A 29 -30.92 20.45 -32.20
C LEU A 29 -31.62 20.36 -33.56
N LEU A 30 -31.67 19.16 -34.13
CA LEU A 30 -32.24 18.91 -35.46
C LEU A 30 -33.74 18.60 -35.42
N THR A 31 -34.28 18.21 -34.26
CA THR A 31 -35.71 17.91 -34.07
C THR A 31 -36.45 18.95 -33.23
N ALA A 32 -35.88 20.15 -33.00
CA ALA A 32 -36.48 21.19 -32.16
C ALA A 32 -37.77 21.80 -32.75
N CYS A 33 -37.89 21.83 -34.07
CA CYS A 33 -39.04 22.43 -34.76
C CYS A 33 -40.18 21.42 -34.87
N SER A 34 -41.30 21.70 -34.20
CA SER A 34 -42.52 20.91 -34.37
C SER A 34 -43.18 21.19 -35.72
N ARG A 35 -44.10 20.33 -36.12
CA ARG A 35 -44.90 20.57 -37.33
C ARG A 35 -45.74 21.83 -37.17
N GLU A 36 -46.33 22.03 -36.00
CA GLU A 36 -47.19 23.16 -35.69
C GLU A 36 -46.43 24.49 -35.79
N ASP A 37 -45.23 24.56 -35.19
CA ASP A 37 -44.37 25.74 -35.26
C ASP A 37 -43.99 26.06 -36.71
N PHE A 38 -43.65 25.04 -37.50
CA PHE A 38 -43.34 25.20 -38.91
C PHE A 38 -44.54 25.76 -39.69
N LEU A 39 -45.73 25.21 -39.49
CA LEU A 39 -46.94 25.64 -40.20
C LEU A 39 -47.38 27.07 -39.82
N ASP A 40 -47.07 27.51 -38.60
CA ASP A 40 -47.33 28.87 -38.12
C ASP A 40 -46.36 29.89 -38.76
N ILE A 41 -45.06 29.58 -38.80
CA ILE A 41 -44.03 30.40 -39.48
C ILE A 41 -44.41 30.67 -40.94
N PHE A 42 -44.95 29.66 -41.62
CA PHE A 42 -45.38 29.75 -43.01
C PHE A 42 -46.88 30.03 -43.19
N SER A 43 -47.57 30.58 -42.19
CA SER A 43 -49.03 30.83 -42.18
C SER A 43 -49.58 31.62 -43.37
N LYS A 44 -48.74 32.42 -44.04
CA LYS A 44 -49.10 33.17 -45.27
C LYS A 44 -49.29 32.28 -46.50
N PHE A 45 -48.76 31.06 -46.49
CA PHE A 45 -48.88 30.10 -47.58
C PHE A 45 -50.16 29.26 -47.46
N SER A 46 -50.62 28.73 -48.59
CA SER A 46 -51.74 27.79 -48.60
C SER A 46 -51.38 26.51 -47.83
N VAL A 47 -52.41 25.75 -47.41
CA VAL A 47 -52.22 24.47 -46.70
C VAL A 47 -51.41 23.48 -47.55
N ALA A 48 -51.64 23.45 -48.87
CA ALA A 48 -50.93 22.56 -49.78
C ALA A 48 -49.43 22.91 -49.88
N GLU A 49 -49.10 24.20 -50.02
CA GLU A 49 -47.71 24.68 -50.06
C GLU A 49 -46.99 24.42 -48.75
N ARG A 50 -47.63 24.70 -47.61
CA ARG A 50 -47.06 24.44 -46.29
C ARG A 50 -46.73 22.97 -46.07
N ASN A 51 -47.63 22.06 -46.45
CA ASN A 51 -47.37 20.62 -46.36
C ASN A 51 -46.20 20.19 -47.25
N LYS A 52 -46.10 20.73 -48.48
CA LYS A 52 -44.97 20.45 -49.38
C LYS A 52 -43.64 20.96 -48.79
N LEU A 53 -43.63 22.18 -48.25
CA LEU A 53 -42.46 22.76 -47.58
C LEU A 53 -42.03 21.95 -46.36
N TYR A 54 -42.98 21.46 -45.57
CA TYR A 54 -42.69 20.63 -44.40
C TYR A 54 -42.06 19.28 -44.79
N LEU A 55 -42.50 18.67 -45.89
CA LEU A 55 -41.87 17.44 -46.42
C LEU A 55 -40.42 17.71 -46.86
N GLN A 56 -40.18 18.82 -47.56
CA GLN A 56 -38.82 19.23 -47.96
C GLN A 56 -37.95 19.56 -46.74
N TYR A 57 -38.49 20.22 -45.73
CA TYR A 57 -37.81 20.47 -44.47
C TYR A 57 -37.37 19.16 -43.80
N ASN A 58 -38.25 18.17 -43.69
CA ASN A 58 -37.90 16.87 -43.13
C ASN A 58 -36.80 16.16 -43.93
N GLU A 59 -36.85 16.24 -45.26
CA GLU A 59 -35.80 15.69 -46.12
C GLU A 59 -34.44 16.37 -45.85
N VAL A 60 -34.42 17.69 -45.71
CA VAL A 60 -33.20 18.44 -45.33
C VAL A 60 -32.69 18.01 -43.96
N ILE A 61 -33.57 17.88 -42.97
CA ILE A 61 -33.18 17.46 -41.61
C ILE A 61 -32.59 16.05 -41.60
N VAL A 62 -33.22 15.09 -42.30
CA VAL A 62 -32.72 13.70 -42.39
C VAL A 62 -31.35 13.66 -43.07
N ASN A 63 -31.18 14.38 -44.18
CA ASN A 63 -29.89 14.46 -44.87
C ASN A 63 -28.82 15.11 -43.98
N LEU A 64 -29.15 16.20 -43.28
CA LEU A 64 -28.24 16.87 -42.37
C LEU A 64 -27.81 15.97 -41.21
N HIS A 65 -28.74 15.20 -40.63
CA HIS A 65 -28.42 14.17 -39.63
C HIS A 65 -27.36 13.19 -40.14
N GLN A 66 -27.60 12.61 -41.32
CA GLN A 66 -26.70 11.62 -41.91
C GLN A 66 -25.33 12.21 -42.25
N THR A 67 -25.30 13.43 -42.78
CA THR A 67 -24.05 14.14 -43.10
C THR A 67 -23.24 14.42 -41.84
N LEU A 68 -23.86 14.92 -40.78
CA LEU A 68 -23.16 15.23 -39.53
C LEU A 68 -22.60 13.98 -38.85
N GLU A 69 -23.36 12.87 -38.81
CA GLU A 69 -22.87 11.60 -38.26
C GLU A 69 -21.71 11.05 -39.08
N SER A 70 -21.81 11.10 -40.41
CA SER A 70 -20.73 10.64 -41.31
C SER A 70 -19.46 11.48 -41.19
N GLU A 71 -19.58 12.80 -41.13
CA GLU A 71 -18.44 13.71 -40.97
C GLU A 71 -17.77 13.54 -39.61
N PHE A 72 -18.57 13.39 -38.55
CA PHE A 72 -18.04 13.12 -37.21
C PHE A 72 -17.26 11.80 -37.17
N ASP A 73 -17.79 10.74 -37.78
CA ASP A 73 -17.11 9.45 -37.86
C ASP A 73 -15.82 9.52 -38.68
N ALA A 74 -15.81 10.27 -39.79
CA ALA A 74 -14.61 10.50 -40.59
C ALA A 74 -13.53 11.24 -39.78
N GLN A 75 -13.89 12.33 -39.09
CA GLN A 75 -12.97 13.05 -38.22
C GLN A 75 -12.43 12.16 -37.09
N CYS A 76 -13.28 11.31 -36.50
CA CYS A 76 -12.83 10.38 -35.47
C CYS A 76 -11.79 9.38 -35.98
N GLN A 77 -11.88 8.96 -37.24
CA GLN A 77 -10.90 8.11 -37.89
C GLN A 77 -9.63 8.90 -38.20
N ASP A 78 -9.75 10.09 -38.80
CA ASP A 78 -8.61 10.94 -39.18
C ASP A 78 -7.74 11.31 -37.97
N PHE A 79 -8.36 11.68 -36.86
CA PHE A 79 -7.65 12.01 -35.61
C PHE A 79 -7.31 10.81 -34.73
N GLN A 80 -7.64 9.59 -35.17
CA GLN A 80 -7.38 8.35 -34.42
C GLN A 80 -7.99 8.38 -33.01
N PHE A 81 -9.16 9.01 -32.83
CA PHE A 81 -9.79 9.09 -31.51
C PHE A 81 -10.13 7.72 -30.93
N GLY A 82 -10.49 6.74 -31.77
CA GLY A 82 -10.75 5.36 -31.32
C GLY A 82 -9.54 4.75 -30.60
N PRO A 83 -8.40 4.55 -31.29
CA PRO A 83 -7.19 4.01 -30.67
C PRO A 83 -6.69 4.79 -29.45
N ILE A 84 -6.81 6.12 -29.46
CA ILE A 84 -6.43 6.97 -28.32
C ILE A 84 -7.32 6.68 -27.12
N LEU A 85 -8.64 6.62 -27.31
CA LEU A 85 -9.59 6.33 -26.24
C LEU A 85 -9.44 4.90 -25.71
N ASP A 86 -9.19 3.93 -26.58
CA ASP A 86 -8.90 2.54 -26.19
C ASP A 86 -7.63 2.49 -25.33
N LYS A 87 -6.59 3.24 -25.71
CA LYS A 87 -5.35 3.31 -24.92
C LYS A 87 -5.57 3.97 -23.56
N VAL A 88 -6.37 5.03 -23.50
CA VAL A 88 -6.74 5.67 -22.23
C VAL A 88 -7.52 4.71 -21.34
N GLU A 89 -8.45 3.94 -21.90
CA GLU A 89 -9.22 2.93 -21.16
C GLU A 89 -8.30 1.86 -20.57
N GLN A 90 -7.38 1.32 -21.38
CA GLN A 90 -6.36 0.38 -20.93
C GLN A 90 -5.50 0.96 -19.79
N MET A 91 -5.00 2.18 -19.94
CA MET A 91 -4.16 2.82 -18.91
C MET A 91 -4.92 3.04 -17.59
N VAL A 92 -6.21 3.40 -17.66
CA VAL A 92 -7.05 3.56 -16.48
C VAL A 92 -7.32 2.22 -15.80
N GLU A 93 -7.54 1.16 -16.57
CA GLU A 93 -7.70 -0.20 -16.04
C GLU A 93 -6.40 -0.68 -15.37
N GLU A 94 -5.25 -0.57 -16.06
CA GLU A 94 -3.92 -0.91 -15.52
C GLU A 94 -3.65 -0.16 -14.21
N GLN A 95 -3.93 1.15 -14.17
CA GLN A 95 -3.79 1.97 -12.99
C GLN A 95 -4.70 1.54 -11.84
N SER A 96 -5.94 1.12 -12.14
CA SER A 96 -6.88 0.66 -11.12
C SER A 96 -6.45 -0.65 -10.45
N LEU A 97 -5.68 -1.47 -11.17
CA LEU A 97 -5.14 -2.74 -10.69
C LEU A 97 -3.81 -2.58 -9.95
N ASP A 98 -3.12 -1.44 -10.12
CA ASP A 98 -1.84 -1.18 -9.45
C ASP A 98 -2.06 -0.84 -7.95
N PRO A 99 -1.64 -1.73 -7.02
CA PRO A 99 -1.80 -1.52 -5.59
C PRO A 99 -0.98 -0.32 -5.06
N LEU A 100 0.05 0.09 -5.79
CA LEU A 100 0.90 1.25 -5.46
C LEU A 100 0.28 2.57 -5.92
N PHE A 101 -0.66 2.52 -6.87
CA PHE A 101 -1.36 3.69 -7.39
C PHE A 101 -2.61 4.05 -6.56
N SER A 102 -3.07 3.12 -5.73
CA SER A 102 -4.14 3.37 -4.78
C SER A 102 -3.69 4.39 -3.72
N GLU A 103 -4.34 5.56 -3.67
CA GLU A 103 -4.30 6.54 -2.56
C GLU A 103 -4.55 5.90 -1.17
N LYS A 104 -5.05 4.68 -1.14
CA LYS A 104 -5.52 3.94 0.04
C LYS A 104 -4.41 3.28 0.86
N THR A 105 -3.20 3.14 0.33
CA THR A 105 -2.06 2.69 1.13
C THR A 105 -1.17 3.89 1.37
N ASN A 106 -1.50 4.69 2.39
CA ASN A 106 -0.63 5.78 2.82
C ASN A 106 0.69 5.16 3.31
N VAL A 107 1.65 5.05 2.40
CA VAL A 107 2.98 4.50 2.65
C VAL A 107 3.63 5.19 3.86
N MET A 108 3.28 6.45 4.12
CA MET A 108 3.69 7.19 5.30
C MET A 108 3.13 6.60 6.60
N ASP A 109 1.88 6.16 6.62
CA ASP A 109 1.27 5.54 7.80
C ASP A 109 1.93 4.20 8.11
N VAL A 110 2.17 3.38 7.09
CA VAL A 110 2.92 2.11 7.24
C VAL A 110 4.35 2.37 7.74
N ALA A 111 5.01 3.41 7.24
CA ALA A 111 6.34 3.81 7.69
C ALA A 111 6.33 4.30 9.15
N ASN A 112 5.30 5.05 9.56
CA ASN A 112 5.14 5.56 10.92
C ASN A 112 4.86 4.44 11.92
N ASP A 113 3.99 3.49 11.56
CA ASP A 113 3.67 2.32 12.38
C ASP A 113 4.91 1.44 12.57
N LEU A 114 5.63 1.15 11.48
CA LEU A 114 6.87 0.37 11.52
C LEU A 114 7.95 1.06 12.38
N THR A 115 8.08 2.38 12.25
CA THR A 115 9.03 3.18 13.04
C THR A 115 8.68 3.13 14.53
N SER A 116 7.39 3.26 14.87
CA SER A 116 6.89 3.20 16.25
C SER A 116 7.08 1.81 16.86
N ALA A 117 6.82 0.75 16.09
CA ALA A 117 7.06 -0.63 16.51
C ALA A 117 8.55 -0.89 16.76
N LYS A 118 9.44 -0.49 15.83
CA LYS A 118 10.89 -0.66 16.01
C LYS A 118 11.43 0.12 17.20
N LYS A 119 10.97 1.35 17.43
CA LYS A 119 11.38 2.16 18.59
C LYS A 119 11.00 1.47 19.91
N SER A 120 9.78 0.92 19.97
CA SER A 120 9.29 0.19 21.15
C SER A 120 10.10 -1.07 21.42
N GLU A 121 10.46 -1.80 20.36
CA GLU A 121 11.28 -3.01 20.46
C GLU A 121 12.71 -2.71 20.91
N ILE A 122 13.34 -1.66 20.37
CA ILE A 122 14.65 -1.19 20.82
C ILE A 122 14.61 -0.87 22.32
N GLN A 123 13.61 -0.11 22.78
CA GLN A 123 13.47 0.20 24.21
C GLN A 123 13.27 -1.03 25.09
N ARG A 124 12.56 -2.06 24.60
CA ARG A 124 12.39 -3.33 25.31
C ARG A 124 13.72 -4.08 25.43
N LEU A 125 14.46 -4.19 24.32
CA LEU A 125 15.76 -4.85 24.27
C LEU A 125 16.80 -4.13 25.13
N THR A 126 16.84 -2.80 25.11
CA THR A 126 17.72 -2.00 25.99
C THR A 126 17.45 -2.28 27.46
N ARG A 127 16.18 -2.35 27.88
CA ARG A 127 15.82 -2.66 29.28
C ARG A 127 16.22 -4.08 29.68
N LEU A 128 16.08 -5.05 28.77
CA LEU A 128 16.52 -6.42 29.02
C LEU A 128 18.04 -6.52 29.15
N LEU A 129 18.78 -5.83 28.28
CA LEU A 129 20.24 -5.78 28.32
C LEU A 129 20.73 -5.18 29.64
N GLN A 130 20.19 -4.05 30.05
CA GLN A 130 20.55 -3.41 31.34
C GLN A 130 20.31 -4.33 32.54
N ARG A 131 19.21 -5.09 32.53
CA ARG A 131 18.93 -6.07 33.60
C ARG A 131 19.95 -7.21 33.60
N ALA A 132 20.30 -7.73 32.42
CA ALA A 132 21.30 -8.79 32.30
C ALA A 132 22.70 -8.32 32.74
N GLU A 133 23.09 -7.10 32.35
CA GLU A 133 24.35 -6.47 32.77
C GLU A 133 24.40 -6.27 34.30
N GLU A 134 23.29 -5.85 34.91
CA GLU A 134 23.20 -5.73 36.37
C GLU A 134 23.35 -7.08 37.08
N GLN A 135 22.67 -8.11 36.58
CA GLN A 135 22.82 -9.46 37.12
C GLN A 135 24.25 -9.99 36.98
N ASN A 136 24.91 -9.74 35.84
CA ASN A 136 26.31 -10.10 35.65
C ASN A 136 27.22 -9.37 36.63
N ARG A 137 27.03 -8.06 36.83
CA ARG A 137 27.80 -7.29 37.83
C ARG A 137 27.63 -7.83 39.24
N GLN A 138 26.41 -8.17 39.64
CA GLN A 138 26.14 -8.77 40.95
C GLN A 138 26.79 -10.15 41.09
N MET A 139 26.79 -10.95 40.03
CA MET A 139 27.41 -12.27 40.03
C MET A 139 28.94 -12.18 40.11
N GLU A 140 29.55 -11.28 39.33
CA GLU A 140 31.00 -11.00 39.42
C GLU A 140 31.39 -10.52 40.82
N ALA A 141 30.63 -9.61 41.43
CA ALA A 141 30.88 -9.17 42.79
C ALA A 141 30.85 -10.32 43.81
N ARG A 142 29.90 -11.25 43.66
CA ARG A 142 29.82 -12.47 44.48
C ARG A 142 31.02 -13.40 44.25
N ILE A 143 31.43 -13.59 43.01
CA ILE A 143 32.59 -14.43 42.66
C ILE A 143 33.87 -13.85 43.28
N SER A 144 34.06 -12.53 43.22
CA SER A 144 35.22 -11.86 43.84
C SER A 144 35.24 -12.04 45.36
N LEU A 145 34.10 -11.85 46.05
CA LEU A 145 33.98 -12.10 47.50
C LEU A 145 34.36 -13.54 47.88
N LEU A 146 33.85 -14.52 47.14
CA LEU A 146 34.18 -15.94 47.39
C LEU A 146 35.65 -16.27 47.13
N ARG A 147 36.30 -15.56 46.20
CA ARG A 147 37.74 -15.71 45.92
C ARG A 147 38.64 -15.08 46.98
N GLU A 148 38.16 -14.10 47.75
CA GLU A 148 38.89 -13.45 48.84
C GLU A 148 38.71 -14.17 50.20
N GLN A 149 37.63 -14.93 50.35
CA GLN A 149 37.34 -15.76 51.53
C GLN A 149 38.30 -16.95 51.85
N PRO A 150 39.21 -17.44 50.97
CA PRO A 150 40.13 -18.52 51.31
C PRO A 150 41.10 -18.20 52.47
N GLN A 151 41.32 -16.92 52.79
CA GLN A 151 42.24 -16.51 53.85
C GLN A 151 41.75 -16.91 55.24
N GLU A 152 40.44 -16.81 55.51
CA GLU A 152 39.86 -17.20 56.82
C GLU A 152 39.89 -18.73 57.05
N VAL A 153 39.83 -19.52 55.97
CA VAL A 153 39.94 -20.99 56.05
C VAL A 153 41.38 -21.42 56.34
N SER A 154 42.36 -20.67 55.82
CA SER A 154 43.79 -20.86 56.13
C SER A 154 44.09 -20.53 57.60
N ASP A 155 43.53 -19.44 58.11
CA ASP A 155 43.76 -18.99 59.50
C ASP A 155 43.11 -19.95 60.52
N THR A 156 41.93 -20.47 60.23
CA THR A 156 41.28 -21.51 61.05
C THR A 156 42.02 -22.85 60.99
N ALA A 157 42.52 -23.26 59.82
CA ALA A 157 43.36 -24.46 59.70
C ALA A 157 44.66 -24.35 60.50
N ASN A 158 45.27 -23.16 60.52
CA ASN A 158 46.50 -22.89 61.28
C ASN A 158 46.24 -22.85 62.80
N ALA A 159 45.11 -22.27 63.23
CA ALA A 159 44.67 -22.29 64.62
C ALA A 159 44.41 -23.72 65.14
N ILE A 160 43.73 -24.56 64.33
CA ILE A 160 43.49 -25.97 64.65
C ILE A 160 44.82 -26.73 64.78
N LYS A 161 45.79 -26.45 63.89
CA LYS A 161 47.12 -27.06 63.95
C LYS A 161 47.85 -26.69 65.25
N ARG A 162 47.84 -25.41 65.65
CA ARG A 162 48.42 -24.95 66.92
C ARG A 162 47.75 -25.60 68.13
N LEU A 163 46.43 -25.73 68.11
CA LEU A 163 45.65 -26.33 69.20
C LEU A 163 45.96 -27.83 69.33
N LYS A 164 46.08 -28.54 68.21
CA LYS A 164 46.49 -29.95 68.17
C LYS A 164 47.91 -30.15 68.70
N THR A 165 48.86 -29.28 68.36
CA THR A 165 50.23 -29.32 68.90
C THR A 165 50.25 -29.03 70.41
N GLY A 166 49.46 -28.06 70.87
CA GLY A 166 49.36 -27.75 72.31
C GLY A 166 48.76 -28.90 73.13
N ILE A 167 47.75 -29.58 72.61
CA ILE A 167 47.17 -30.77 73.25
C ILE A 167 48.18 -31.93 73.26
N SER A 168 48.92 -32.16 72.16
CA SER A 168 49.95 -33.22 72.11
C SER A 168 51.07 -32.99 73.14
N ALA A 169 51.51 -31.73 73.31
CA ALA A 169 52.52 -31.37 74.31
C ALA A 169 52.05 -31.58 75.76
N TYR A 170 50.74 -31.46 76.03
CA TYR A 170 50.16 -31.77 77.34
C TYR A 170 50.12 -33.27 77.64
N PHE A 171 49.95 -34.13 76.62
CA PHE A 171 49.94 -35.58 76.78
C PHE A 171 51.34 -36.20 76.80
N GLU A 172 52.34 -35.61 76.15
CA GLU A 172 53.74 -36.06 76.20
C GLU A 172 54.48 -35.66 77.50
N GLY A 173 53.89 -34.78 78.32
CA GLY A 173 54.48 -34.27 79.55
C GLY A 173 54.32 -35.15 80.81
N ASN A 174 53.60 -36.27 80.75
CA ASN A 174 53.28 -37.09 81.93
C ASN A 174 54.01 -38.44 82.03
N ASP A 175 54.95 -38.76 81.13
CA ASP A 175 55.69 -40.04 81.17
C ASP A 175 57.10 -39.93 81.76
N LYS A 176 57.27 -39.17 82.86
CA LYS A 176 58.48 -39.28 83.70
C LYS A 176 58.21 -39.10 85.19
N LEU A 177 58.16 -40.21 85.92
CA LEU A 177 58.66 -40.38 87.29
C LEU A 177 59.13 -41.86 87.45
N PRO A 178 60.08 -42.16 88.35
CA PRO A 178 61.35 -42.83 88.07
C PRO A 178 61.46 -44.20 88.80
N PRO A 179 62.61 -44.90 88.85
CA PRO A 179 62.65 -46.35 89.08
C PRO A 179 62.56 -46.80 90.56
N ILE A 180 62.02 -48.03 90.66
CA ILE A 180 61.77 -48.96 91.78
C ILE A 180 60.50 -48.68 92.59
#